data_AF-A0AB73PF10-F1
#
_entry.id   AF-A0AB73PF10-F1
#
_cell.length_a   1.000
_cell.length_b   1.000
_cell.length_c   1.000
_cell.angle_alpha   90.00
_cell.angle_beta   90.00
_cell.angle_gamma   90.00
#
_symmetry.space_group_name_H-M   'P 1'
#
loop_
_entity.id
_entity.type
_entity.pdbx_description
1 polymer ?
#
loop_
_entity_poly.entity_id
_entity_poly.type
_entity_poly.pdbx_seq_one_letter_code
_entity_poly.pdbx_strand_id
1 'polypeptide(L)'
;MRKSALLASVMRSGERRRLLASLPAAMAAQLREQIAVVRRHGWDDLALVESALQVSRLSIAHSDTELGLEQIVQLSGTLGAATLSRVVMAATSADPSFILAALAPATARDVRAELATARPLPPALAAAVRNAAHGQVTAAHPSMRAVP
;
A
#
# COMPACT_ATOMS: atom_id res chain seq x y z
N MET A 1 11.69 -0.51 4.34
CA MET A 1 12.29 0.67 3.68
C MET A 1 11.29 1.55 2.94
N ARG A 2 10.31 1.03 2.20
CA ARG A 2 9.38 1.85 1.39
C ARG A 2 8.44 2.75 2.20
N LYS A 3 7.84 2.23 3.28
CA LYS A 3 7.07 3.04 4.24
C LYS A 3 7.91 4.19 4.81
N SER A 4 9.17 3.90 5.15
CA SER A 4 10.13 4.91 5.63
C SER A 4 10.42 5.98 4.58
N ALA A 5 10.47 5.60 3.29
CA ALA A 5 10.67 6.53 2.19
C ALA A 5 9.45 7.44 1.94
N LEU A 6 8.24 6.89 2.07
CA LEU A 6 6.98 7.64 2.00
C LEU A 6 6.84 8.62 3.17
N LEU A 7 7.12 8.17 4.39
CA LEU A 7 7.14 9.07 5.54
C LEU A 7 8.20 10.16 5.33
N ALA A 8 9.41 9.79 4.91
CA ALA A 8 10.49 10.74 4.71
C ALA A 8 10.25 11.71 3.52
N SER A 9 9.40 11.38 2.56
CA SER A 9 9.08 12.29 1.44
C SER A 9 8.19 13.44 1.88
N VAL A 10 7.27 13.21 2.82
CA VAL A 10 6.36 14.24 3.37
C VAL A 10 6.95 15.02 4.56
N MET A 11 8.06 14.55 5.14
CA MET A 11 8.76 15.25 6.23
C MET A 11 9.31 16.61 5.79
N ARG A 12 9.36 17.56 6.74
CA ARG A 12 10.02 18.85 6.51
C ARG A 12 11.50 18.63 6.17
N SER A 13 12.03 19.46 5.28
CA SER A 13 13.39 19.33 4.73
C SER A 13 14.50 19.30 5.79
N GLY A 14 14.29 19.94 6.94
CA GLY A 14 15.20 19.87 8.10
C GLY A 14 15.15 18.53 8.84
N GLU A 15 13.96 18.00 9.09
CA GLU A 15 13.74 16.73 9.81
C GLU A 15 14.24 15.55 8.98
N ARG A 16 13.94 15.54 7.68
CA ARG A 16 14.45 14.53 6.74
C ARG A 16 15.98 14.47 6.74
N ARG A 17 16.64 15.63 6.80
CA ARG A 17 18.11 15.72 6.80
C ARG A 17 18.70 15.13 8.08
N ARG A 18 18.07 15.40 9.23
CA ARG A 18 18.46 14.81 10.52
C ARG A 18 18.26 13.29 10.53
N LEU A 19 17.12 12.80 10.03
CA LEU A 19 16.85 11.37 9.90
C LEU A 19 17.88 10.65 9.01
N LEU A 20 18.21 11.23 7.86
CA LEU A 20 19.21 10.65 6.96
C LEU A 20 20.63 10.70 7.55
N ALA A 21 20.93 11.69 8.40
CA ALA A 21 22.21 11.80 9.09
C ALA A 21 22.35 10.83 10.27
N SER A 22 21.23 10.42 10.89
CA SER A 22 21.22 9.45 11.98
C SER A 22 21.28 7.99 11.52
N LEU A 23 21.19 7.72 10.22
CA LEU A 23 21.18 6.38 9.66
C LEU A 23 22.58 5.96 9.17
N PRO A 24 22.91 4.66 9.20
CA PRO A 24 24.10 4.14 8.52
C PRO A 24 24.13 4.53 7.04
N ALA A 25 25.32 4.84 6.51
CA ALA A 25 25.49 5.41 5.17
C ALA A 25 24.80 4.58 4.06
N ALA A 26 24.90 3.25 4.12
CA ALA A 26 24.25 2.35 3.17
C ALA A 26 22.72 2.44 3.21
N MET A 27 22.12 2.47 4.40
CA MET A 27 20.67 2.64 4.57
C MET A 27 20.21 4.04 4.17
N ALA A 28 20.99 5.07 4.46
CA ALA A 28 20.68 6.45 4.07
C ALA A 28 20.74 6.62 2.54
N ALA A 29 21.66 5.95 1.85
CA ALA A 29 21.72 5.93 0.38
C ALA A 29 20.49 5.24 -0.22
N GLN A 30 20.16 4.03 0.25
CA GLN A 30 18.95 3.31 -0.17
C GLN A 30 17.67 4.12 0.08
N LEU A 31 17.59 4.79 1.23
CA LEU A 31 16.43 5.60 1.58
C LEU A 31 16.31 6.84 0.68
N ARG A 32 17.44 7.50 0.33
CA ARG A 32 17.44 8.62 -0.63
C ARG A 32 16.94 8.21 -2.01
N GLU A 33 17.36 7.06 -2.52
CA GLU A 33 16.89 6.53 -3.81
C GLU A 33 15.38 6.31 -3.78
N GLN A 34 14.86 5.69 -2.73
CA GLN A 34 13.42 5.44 -2.60
C GLN A 34 12.63 6.74 -2.44
N ILE A 35 13.13 7.74 -1.71
CA ILE A 35 12.51 9.08 -1.62
C ILE A 35 12.47 9.73 -3.01
N ALA A 36 13.54 9.61 -3.80
CA ALA A 36 13.57 10.16 -5.15
C ALA A 36 12.53 9.50 -6.06
N VAL A 37 12.34 8.18 -5.95
CA VAL A 37 11.27 7.45 -6.66
C VAL A 37 9.89 7.98 -6.26
N VAL A 38 9.61 8.06 -4.96
CA VAL A 38 8.33 8.56 -4.43
C VAL A 38 8.00 9.96 -4.96
N ARG A 39 8.96 10.89 -4.91
CA ARG A 39 8.75 12.28 -5.39
C ARG A 39 8.63 12.36 -6.90
N ARG A 40 9.37 11.55 -7.66
CA ARG A 40 9.29 11.51 -9.12
C ARG A 40 7.91 11.05 -9.61
N HIS A 41 7.27 10.16 -8.85
CA HIS A 41 5.92 9.67 -9.13
C HIS A 41 4.81 10.53 -8.50
N GLY A 42 5.15 11.60 -7.77
CA GLY A 42 4.15 12.46 -7.12
C GLY A 42 3.44 11.79 -5.94
N TRP A 43 4.03 10.76 -5.35
CA TRP A 43 3.47 10.05 -4.19
C TRP A 43 3.86 10.70 -2.85
N ASP A 44 4.33 11.94 -2.87
CA ASP A 44 4.64 12.75 -1.70
C ASP A 44 3.47 13.64 -1.24
N ASP A 45 2.25 13.30 -1.66
CA ASP A 45 1.02 13.87 -1.11
C ASP A 45 0.76 13.35 0.31
N LEU A 46 0.46 14.27 1.23
CA LEU A 46 0.28 13.93 2.64
C LEU A 46 -0.92 12.99 2.86
N ALA A 47 -2.04 13.18 2.16
CA ALA A 47 -3.23 12.34 2.33
C ALA A 47 -2.99 10.92 1.80
N LEU A 48 -2.27 10.79 0.68
CA LEU A 48 -1.86 9.50 0.13
C LEU A 48 -0.90 8.76 1.08
N VAL A 49 0.07 9.47 1.66
CA VAL A 49 1.01 8.90 2.61
C VAL A 49 0.36 8.52 3.93
N GLU A 50 -0.56 9.34 4.46
CA GLU A 50 -1.31 9.04 5.69
C GLU A 50 -2.19 7.79 5.53
N SER A 51 -2.91 7.68 4.42
CA SER A 51 -3.69 6.49 4.07
C SER A 51 -2.81 5.23 3.98
N ALA A 52 -1.64 5.36 3.34
CA ALA A 52 -0.71 4.25 3.18
C ALA A 52 0.01 3.82 4.47
N LEU A 53 0.26 4.76 5.38
CA LEU A 53 0.96 4.50 6.63
C LEU A 53 0.01 4.07 7.75
N GLN A 54 -1.31 4.14 7.55
CA GLN A 54 -2.32 3.90 8.57
C GLN A 54 -1.86 4.46 9.92
N VAL A 55 -1.46 5.75 9.94
CA VAL A 55 -1.00 6.39 11.17
C VAL A 55 -2.17 6.30 12.14
N SER A 56 -2.05 5.35 13.07
CA SER A 56 -3.06 5.00 14.05
C SER A 56 -3.35 6.20 14.93
N ARG A 57 -4.30 7.02 14.49
CA ARG A 57 -5.14 7.87 15.33
C ARG A 57 -6.52 7.93 14.69
N LEU A 58 -7.44 7.15 15.27
CA LEU A 58 -8.78 7.63 15.58
C LEU A 58 -9.53 8.29 14.41
N SER A 59 -9.66 7.62 13.26
CA SER A 59 -10.83 7.89 12.41
C SER A 59 -11.90 6.88 12.80
N ILE A 60 -12.63 7.22 13.86
CA ILE A 60 -14.00 6.78 14.01
C ILE A 60 -14.71 7.27 12.73
N ALA A 61 -15.19 6.34 11.91
CA ALA A 61 -15.98 6.55 10.69
C ALA A 61 -15.24 6.88 9.37
N HIS A 62 -14.19 6.14 9.00
CA HIS A 62 -13.99 5.84 7.56
C HIS A 62 -14.51 4.43 7.28
N SER A 63 -15.50 4.37 6.41
CA SER A 63 -16.25 3.19 5.96
C SER A 63 -15.41 1.92 5.91
N ASP A 64 -15.89 0.90 6.62
CA ASP A 64 -15.34 -0.45 6.88
C ASP A 64 -15.11 -1.32 5.62
N THR A 65 -14.89 -0.71 4.46
CA THR A 65 -14.90 -1.37 3.12
C THR A 65 -13.76 -0.96 2.20
N GLU A 66 -12.87 -0.05 2.62
CA GLU A 66 -11.68 0.28 1.84
C GLU A 66 -10.49 -0.56 2.26
N LEU A 67 -9.91 -1.29 1.29
CA LEU A 67 -8.70 -2.08 1.49
C LEU A 67 -7.48 -1.17 1.60
N GLY A 68 -6.85 -1.16 2.77
CA GLY A 68 -5.61 -0.41 3.00
C GLY A 68 -4.39 -1.08 2.37
N LEU A 69 -3.33 -0.29 2.15
CA LEU A 69 -2.08 -0.78 1.53
C LEU A 69 -1.48 -1.98 2.28
N GLU A 70 -1.52 -1.97 3.61
CA GLU A 70 -0.96 -3.05 4.42
C GLU A 70 -1.69 -4.38 4.19
N GLN A 71 -3.01 -4.33 4.07
CA GLN A 71 -3.85 -5.50 3.83
C GLN A 71 -3.57 -6.07 2.44
N ILE A 72 -3.36 -5.22 1.43
CA ILE A 72 -2.97 -5.66 0.08
C ILE A 72 -1.58 -6.30 0.09
N VAL A 73 -0.62 -5.75 0.84
CA VAL A 73 0.72 -6.35 0.99
C VAL A 73 0.63 -7.71 1.70
N GLN A 74 -0.22 -7.85 2.72
CA GLN A 74 -0.46 -9.14 3.38
C GLN A 74 -1.06 -10.17 2.42
N LEU A 75 -2.09 -9.77 1.66
CA LEU A 75 -2.72 -10.60 0.64
C LEU A 75 -1.72 -11.02 -0.45
N SER A 76 -0.69 -10.22 -0.73
CA SER A 76 0.34 -10.60 -1.70
C SER A 76 1.20 -11.80 -1.29
N GLY A 77 1.22 -12.14 0.00
CA GLY A 77 1.88 -13.35 0.51
C GLY A 77 1.04 -14.61 0.34
N THR A 78 -0.28 -14.49 0.10
CA THR A 78 -1.22 -15.62 0.06
C THR A 78 -1.92 -15.78 -1.29
N LEU A 79 -2.10 -14.69 -2.02
CA LEU A 79 -2.78 -14.66 -3.32
C LEU A 79 -1.79 -14.73 -4.48
N GLY A 80 -2.19 -15.48 -5.52
CA GLY A 80 -1.52 -15.44 -6.82
C GLY A 80 -1.72 -14.10 -7.54
N ALA A 81 -0.80 -13.78 -8.45
CA ALA A 81 -0.75 -12.49 -9.15
C ALA A 81 -2.07 -12.09 -9.86
N ALA A 82 -2.77 -13.06 -10.46
CA ALA A 82 -4.04 -12.82 -11.15
C ALA A 82 -5.19 -12.45 -10.19
N THR A 83 -5.21 -13.00 -8.98
CA THR A 83 -6.23 -12.63 -7.97
C THR A 83 -5.86 -11.31 -7.33
N LEU A 84 -4.57 -11.10 -7.05
CA LEU A 84 -4.06 -9.87 -6.48
C LEU A 84 -4.26 -8.67 -7.43
N SER A 85 -4.10 -8.83 -8.74
CA SER A 85 -4.36 -7.76 -9.72
C SER A 85 -5.82 -7.27 -9.66
N ARG A 86 -6.79 -8.16 -9.45
CA ARG A 86 -8.20 -7.79 -9.27
C ARG A 86 -8.41 -7.04 -7.95
N VAL A 87 -7.72 -7.42 -6.89
CA VAL A 87 -7.74 -6.70 -5.60
C VAL A 87 -7.15 -5.29 -5.77
N VAL A 88 -6.02 -5.15 -6.47
CA VAL A 88 -5.39 -3.85 -6.77
C VAL A 88 -6.31 -2.97 -7.61
N MET A 89 -6.96 -3.53 -8.64
CA MET A 89 -7.90 -2.80 -9.50
C MET A 89 -9.19 -2.41 -8.78
N ALA A 90 -9.59 -3.16 -7.74
CA ALA A 90 -10.75 -2.88 -6.92
C ALA A 90 -10.46 -1.91 -5.77
N ALA A 91 -9.20 -1.63 -5.44
CA ALA A 91 -8.80 -0.67 -4.41
C ALA A 91 -9.00 0.77 -4.95
N THR A 92 -9.98 1.48 -4.41
CA THR A 92 -10.44 2.79 -4.92
C THR A 92 -9.63 3.97 -4.41
N SER A 93 -8.87 3.81 -3.32
CA SER A 93 -8.25 4.91 -2.59
C SER A 93 -6.79 5.19 -2.95
N ALA A 94 -6.14 4.34 -3.76
CA ALA A 94 -4.73 4.50 -4.11
C ALA A 94 -4.44 4.17 -5.59
N ASP A 95 -3.53 4.93 -6.20
CA ASP A 95 -3.00 4.67 -7.54
C ASP A 95 -2.44 3.23 -7.63
N PRO A 96 -2.83 2.41 -8.62
CA PRO A 96 -2.27 1.08 -8.81
C PRO A 96 -0.74 1.06 -8.86
N SER A 97 -0.13 2.11 -9.41
CA SER A 97 1.33 2.25 -9.48
C SER A 97 1.97 2.34 -8.09
N PHE A 98 1.29 3.01 -7.17
CA PHE A 98 1.69 3.15 -5.78
C PHE A 98 1.61 1.81 -5.04
N ILE A 99 0.49 1.09 -5.22
CA ILE A 99 0.30 -0.24 -4.63
C ILE A 99 1.38 -1.21 -5.13
N LEU A 100 1.63 -1.23 -6.45
CA LEU A 100 2.67 -2.04 -7.06
C LEU A 100 4.07 -1.73 -6.53
N ALA A 101 4.36 -0.47 -6.21
CA ALA A 101 5.64 -0.11 -5.63
C ALA A 101 5.83 -0.69 -4.22
N ALA A 102 4.76 -0.89 -3.46
CA ALA A 102 4.83 -1.48 -2.13
C ALA A 102 5.12 -2.99 -2.13
N LEU A 103 4.76 -3.72 -3.19
CA LEU A 103 4.90 -5.17 -3.32
C LEU A 103 6.36 -5.63 -3.51
N ALA A 104 6.61 -6.93 -3.32
CA ALA A 104 7.89 -7.54 -3.68
C ALA A 104 8.15 -7.38 -5.19
N PRO A 105 9.40 -7.16 -5.66
CA PRO A 105 9.68 -6.84 -7.06
C PRO A 105 9.16 -7.87 -8.07
N ALA A 106 9.27 -9.17 -7.75
CA ALA A 106 8.74 -10.25 -8.58
C ALA A 106 7.20 -10.21 -8.66
N THR A 107 6.53 -10.16 -7.50
CA THR A 107 5.07 -10.04 -7.41
C THR A 107 4.55 -8.78 -8.10
N ALA A 108 5.22 -7.65 -7.94
CA ALA A 108 4.86 -6.40 -8.60
C ALA A 108 4.95 -6.50 -10.13
N ARG A 109 5.94 -7.23 -10.65
CA ARG A 109 6.09 -7.48 -12.08
C ARG A 109 4.93 -8.34 -12.61
N ASP A 110 4.59 -9.41 -11.91
CA ASP A 110 3.56 -10.34 -12.34
C ASP A 110 2.17 -9.70 -12.26
N VAL A 111 1.87 -8.99 -11.17
CA VAL A 111 0.61 -8.24 -11.02
C VAL A 111 0.51 -7.15 -12.09
N ARG A 112 1.61 -6.49 -12.45
CA ARG A 112 1.61 -5.49 -13.53
C ARG A 112 1.30 -6.13 -14.89
N ALA A 113 1.83 -7.33 -15.17
CA ALA A 113 1.52 -8.05 -16.40
C ALA A 113 0.04 -8.44 -16.48
N GLU A 114 -0.52 -8.91 -15.36
CA GLU A 114 -1.94 -9.22 -15.23
C GLU A 114 -2.81 -7.96 -15.42
N LEU A 115 -2.47 -6.84 -14.77
CA LEU A 115 -3.20 -5.58 -14.90
C LEU A 115 -3.18 -5.04 -16.34
N ALA A 116 -2.08 -5.22 -17.07
CA ALA A 116 -1.98 -4.75 -18.46
C ALA A 116 -2.94 -5.48 -19.41
N THR A 117 -3.37 -6.70 -19.06
CA THR A 117 -4.31 -7.51 -19.85
C THR A 117 -5.72 -7.52 -19.29
N ALA A 118 -5.91 -7.00 -18.08
CA ALA A 118 -7.17 -7.01 -17.37
C ALA A 118 -8.13 -5.93 -17.90
N ARG A 119 -9.41 -6.31 -18.05
CA ARG A 119 -10.49 -5.34 -18.30
C ARG A 119 -10.89 -4.66 -16.99
N PRO A 120 -11.29 -3.37 -17.03
CA PRO A 120 -11.85 -2.69 -15.87
C PRO A 120 -12.99 -3.50 -15.23
N LEU A 121 -12.96 -3.61 -13.90
CA LEU A 121 -13.99 -4.34 -13.16
C LEU A 121 -15.31 -3.55 -13.14
N PRO A 122 -16.46 -4.18 -13.41
CA PRO A 122 -17.76 -3.58 -13.12
C PRO A 122 -17.88 -3.22 -11.64
N PRO A 123 -18.59 -2.12 -11.27
CA PRO A 123 -18.65 -1.64 -9.89
C PRO A 123 -19.12 -2.70 -8.87
N ALA A 124 -20.12 -3.50 -9.24
CA ALA A 124 -20.62 -4.59 -8.40
C ALA A 124 -19.57 -5.68 -8.15
N LEU A 125 -18.78 -6.01 -9.18
CA LEU A 125 -17.71 -6.99 -9.06
C LEU A 125 -16.53 -6.44 -8.26
N ALA A 126 -16.18 -5.16 -8.44
CA ALA A 126 -15.16 -4.51 -7.63
C ALA A 126 -15.53 -4.52 -6.13
N ALA A 127 -16.80 -4.25 -5.79
CA ALA A 127 -17.29 -4.34 -4.41
C ALA A 127 -17.21 -5.78 -3.87
N ALA A 128 -17.61 -6.78 -4.66
CA ALA A 128 -17.50 -8.19 -4.25
C ALA A 128 -16.06 -8.63 -4.02
N VAL A 129 -15.13 -8.22 -4.89
CA VAL A 129 -13.70 -8.49 -4.76
C VAL A 129 -13.14 -7.85 -3.48
N ARG A 130 -13.50 -6.60 -3.19
CA ARG A 130 -13.09 -5.92 -1.94
C ARG A 130 -13.59 -6.68 -0.71
N ASN A 131 -14.87 -7.03 -0.68
CA ASN A 131 -15.47 -7.76 0.44
C ASN A 131 -14.81 -9.14 0.65
N ALA A 132 -14.54 -9.86 -0.43
CA ALA A 132 -13.86 -11.16 -0.38
C ALA A 132 -12.41 -11.03 0.14
N ALA A 133 -11.66 -10.03 -0.35
CA ALA A 133 -10.31 -9.74 0.12
C ALA A 133 -10.29 -9.33 1.59
N HIS A 134 -11.27 -8.55 2.05
CA HIS A 134 -11.41 -8.19 3.45
C HIS A 134 -11.72 -9.41 4.35
N GLY A 135 -12.60 -10.31 3.88
CA GLY A 135 -12.87 -11.59 4.55
C GLY A 135 -11.63 -12.48 4.66
N GLN A 136 -10.72 -12.43 3.68
CA GLN A 136 -9.50 -13.23 3.70
C GLN A 136 -8.45 -12.68 4.67
N VAL A 137 -8.33 -11.36 4.79
CA VAL A 137 -7.45 -10.71 5.77
C VAL A 137 -7.91 -10.99 7.20
N THR A 138 -9.23 -10.89 7.45
CA THR A 138 -9.82 -11.19 8.77
C THR A 138 -9.72 -12.67 9.14
N ALA A 139 -9.87 -13.59 8.17
CA ALA A 139 -9.67 -15.02 8.39
C ALA A 139 -8.21 -15.40 8.70
N ALA A 140 -7.24 -14.67 8.13
CA ALA A 140 -5.80 -14.88 8.39
C ALA A 140 -5.37 -14.41 9.79
N HIS A 141 -6.17 -13.55 10.46
CA HIS A 141 -5.92 -13.05 11.82
C HIS A 141 -7.17 -13.16 12.70
N PRO A 142 -7.41 -14.30 13.37
CA PRO A 142 -8.59 -14.50 14.22
C PRO A 142 -8.64 -13.60 15.48
N SER A 143 -7.58 -12.85 15.78
CA SER A 143 -7.48 -11.95 16.95
C SER A 143 -8.35 -10.67 16.85
N MET A 144 -9.03 -10.42 15.73
CA MET A 144 -10.01 -9.34 15.57
C MET A 144 -11.47 -9.78 15.80
N ARG A 145 -11.71 -11.02 16.27
CA ARG A 145 -13.01 -11.36 16.85
C ARG A 145 -13.15 -10.65 18.20
N ALA A 146 -13.70 -9.45 18.18
CA ALA A 146 -14.36 -8.90 19.35
C ALA A 146 -15.40 -9.93 19.80
N VAL A 147 -15.13 -10.51 20.97
CA VAL A 147 -16.07 -11.30 21.76
C VAL A 147 -17.21 -10.34 22.17
N PRO A 148 -18.47 -10.82 22.17
CA PRO A 148 -19.71 -10.03 22.12
C PRO A 148 -19.86 -8.91 23.17
#